data_AF-A0A949MFB5-F1
#
_entry.id   AF-A0A949MFB5-F1
#
_cell.length_a   1.000
_cell.length_b   1.000
_cell.length_c   1.000
_cell.angle_alpha   90.00
_cell.angle_beta   90.00
_cell.angle_gamma   90.00
#
_symmetry.space_group_name_H-M   'P 1'
#
loop_
_entity.id
_entity.type
_entity.pdbx_description
1 polymer ?
#
loop_
_entity_poly.entity_id
_entity_poly.type
_entity_poly.pdbx_seq_one_letter_code
_entity_poly.pdbx_strand_id
1 'polypeptide(L)'
;GRVLGDLVAIWGNVTVGDEVRGDTVAVLGNVKLETNAVVHGDTVAVLGNVKLEPNAKAHGDVVAVGGAVERAEGAQIDGAVVGFPGFSWVGDWLEQCAFKLRPLAPQLGWLWAINGALLLIYLLIALAFPRPVQACVDEIARRPATTVLLGLLTRILLPLVFLILVVTGIGIFVVPFLLVAVIAAAMVGKVALLQYLGQQIGRQLNLVVLQRPLPAFLLGWVLITVLYLVPVLGLVVFTLTGMWALGAAVMALFSGRRREMNGKPAVPPPVGGVPPAFGTASAMAAAAPGATSHAPPVNSGVAPSGTPEPPPAPETQAASPPPPQTAAAGAAAPPMAGTEVLSHPKAGFWERMGAGFLDVVLVGILGAVVGGAPLGFLVALAYFSGMWAWKGTTVGGIVLKLQVVRADGRPVTFVVALVRALAAAFSMVMLFLGFLWIAWDPDKQGWHDKIAGTIVVRLPRSPSLVCL
;
A
#
# COMPACT_ATOMS: atom_id res chain seq x y z
N GLY A 1 59.16 -5.03 6.67
CA GLY A 1 59.60 -5.14 8.07
C GLY A 1 59.26 -6.53 8.55
N ARG A 2 60.23 -7.24 9.14
CA ARG A 2 60.09 -8.67 9.43
C ARG A 2 59.13 -8.97 10.57
N VAL A 3 58.38 -10.07 10.45
CA VAL A 3 57.45 -10.58 11.47
C VAL A 3 57.84 -11.99 11.89
N LEU A 4 57.91 -12.21 13.20
CA LEU A 4 58.24 -13.51 13.81
C LEU A 4 56.98 -14.09 14.46
N GLY A 5 56.19 -14.79 13.65
CA GLY A 5 54.88 -15.33 13.99
C GLY A 5 53.84 -15.01 12.91
N ASP A 6 52.59 -15.33 13.20
CA ASP A 6 51.49 -15.27 12.23
C ASP A 6 50.92 -13.85 12.09
N LEU A 7 50.47 -13.52 10.89
CA LEU A 7 49.93 -12.21 10.52
C LEU A 7 48.48 -12.38 10.04
N VAL A 8 47.53 -12.21 10.96
CA VAL A 8 46.09 -12.35 10.71
C VAL A 8 45.42 -10.99 10.61
N ALA A 9 44.81 -10.68 9.47
CA ALA A 9 43.93 -9.53 9.29
C ALA A 9 42.48 -9.98 9.11
N ILE A 10 41.56 -9.38 9.87
CA ILE A 10 40.11 -9.54 9.70
C ILE A 10 39.56 -8.21 9.21
N TRP A 11 38.83 -8.22 8.09
CA TRP A 11 38.26 -7.03 7.45
C TRP A 11 39.31 -6.01 6.97
N GLY A 12 40.49 -6.50 6.56
CA GLY A 12 41.60 -5.69 6.07
C GLY A 12 42.53 -6.46 5.14
N ASN A 13 43.24 -5.74 4.25
CA ASN A 13 44.24 -6.34 3.37
C ASN A 13 45.57 -6.54 4.12
N VAL A 14 46.28 -7.62 3.81
CA VAL A 14 47.66 -7.85 4.23
C VAL A 14 48.61 -7.47 3.09
N THR A 15 49.72 -6.81 3.39
CA THR A 15 50.80 -6.55 2.42
C THR A 15 52.14 -6.84 3.08
N VAL A 16 52.88 -7.79 2.51
CA VAL A 16 54.17 -8.27 3.01
C VAL A 16 55.26 -7.86 2.02
N GLY A 17 56.17 -6.98 2.45
CA GLY A 17 57.31 -6.49 1.66
C GLY A 17 58.68 -6.84 2.25
N ASP A 18 58.78 -7.95 2.98
CA ASP A 18 59.97 -8.42 3.70
C ASP A 18 59.74 -9.91 4.10
N GLU A 19 60.29 -10.37 5.22
CA GLU A 19 60.15 -11.75 5.74
C GLU A 19 59.02 -11.93 6.79
N VAL A 20 58.19 -12.97 6.66
CA VAL A 20 57.21 -13.43 7.68
C VAL A 20 57.47 -14.90 8.01
N ARG A 21 57.73 -15.22 9.29
CA ARG A 21 58.08 -16.58 9.77
C ARG A 21 56.92 -17.36 10.38
N GLY A 22 55.72 -17.14 9.88
CA GLY A 22 54.49 -17.83 10.26
C GLY A 22 53.44 -17.69 9.15
N ASP A 23 52.19 -17.97 9.47
CA ASP A 23 51.10 -17.94 8.50
C ASP A 23 50.63 -16.52 8.20
N THR A 24 50.20 -16.28 6.97
CA THR A 24 49.73 -14.97 6.48
C THR A 24 48.27 -15.09 6.05
N VAL A 25 47.35 -14.62 6.89
CA VAL A 25 45.90 -14.86 6.73
C VAL A 25 45.13 -13.55 6.61
N ALA A 26 44.36 -13.39 5.53
CA ALA A 26 43.39 -12.31 5.37
C ALA A 26 41.96 -12.86 5.28
N VAL A 27 41.06 -12.37 6.14
CA VAL A 27 39.63 -12.71 6.12
C VAL A 27 38.83 -11.48 5.71
N LEU A 28 38.06 -11.57 4.62
CA LEU A 28 37.41 -10.44 3.95
C LEU A 28 38.44 -9.36 3.54
N GLY A 29 39.57 -9.80 2.99
CA GLY A 29 40.67 -8.95 2.53
C GLY A 29 41.64 -9.72 1.63
N ASN A 30 42.46 -9.00 0.89
CA ASN A 30 43.44 -9.56 -0.04
C ASN A 30 44.81 -9.71 0.65
N VAL A 31 45.60 -10.70 0.23
CA VAL A 31 47.03 -10.81 0.60
C VAL A 31 47.88 -10.40 -0.59
N LYS A 32 48.75 -9.40 -0.40
CA LYS A 32 49.77 -9.00 -1.37
C LYS A 32 51.16 -9.37 -0.87
N LEU A 33 51.87 -10.21 -1.61
CA LEU A 33 53.30 -10.44 -1.47
C LEU A 33 54.04 -9.55 -2.46
N GLU A 34 54.85 -8.62 -1.94
CA GLU A 34 55.59 -7.67 -2.76
C GLU A 34 56.90 -8.26 -3.28
N THR A 35 57.56 -7.53 -4.18
CA THR A 35 58.75 -7.97 -4.89
C THR A 35 59.89 -8.39 -3.94
N ASN A 36 60.32 -9.67 -4.04
CA ASN A 36 61.25 -10.37 -3.12
C ASN A 36 60.75 -10.66 -1.68
N ALA A 37 59.45 -10.51 -1.37
CA ALA A 37 58.91 -10.91 -0.07
C ALA A 37 58.98 -12.42 0.17
N VAL A 38 59.11 -12.86 1.42
CA VAL A 38 59.21 -14.28 1.80
C VAL A 38 58.26 -14.62 2.94
N VAL A 39 57.34 -15.56 2.72
CA VAL A 39 56.51 -16.17 3.76
C VAL A 39 56.94 -17.62 3.94
N HIS A 40 57.23 -18.00 5.19
CA HIS A 40 57.66 -19.37 5.53
C HIS A 40 56.50 -20.32 5.87
N GLY A 41 55.35 -19.79 6.31
CA GLY A 41 54.12 -20.54 6.55
C GLY A 41 53.13 -20.49 5.38
N ASP A 42 51.86 -20.75 5.66
CA ASP A 42 50.79 -20.74 4.67
C ASP A 42 50.31 -19.31 4.35
N THR A 43 49.84 -19.10 3.12
CA THR A 43 49.31 -17.80 2.64
C THR A 43 47.85 -17.96 2.24
N VAL A 44 46.93 -17.51 3.10
CA VAL A 44 45.49 -17.77 2.99
C VAL A 44 44.68 -16.47 2.86
N ALA A 45 43.93 -16.33 1.75
CA ALA A 45 42.90 -15.30 1.60
C ALA A 45 41.50 -15.94 1.60
N VAL A 46 40.66 -15.54 2.55
CA VAL A 46 39.26 -15.97 2.66
C VAL A 46 38.35 -14.83 2.21
N LEU A 47 37.60 -15.07 1.12
CA LEU A 47 36.81 -14.06 0.40
C LEU A 47 37.64 -12.85 -0.07
N GLY A 48 38.88 -13.12 -0.49
CA GLY A 48 39.80 -12.17 -1.12
C GLY A 48 40.81 -12.88 -2.01
N ASN A 49 41.64 -12.11 -2.69
CA ASN A 49 42.65 -12.63 -3.63
C ASN A 49 44.03 -12.72 -2.96
N VAL A 50 44.87 -13.66 -3.42
CA VAL A 50 46.31 -13.65 -3.14
C VAL A 50 47.05 -13.16 -4.38
N LYS A 51 47.96 -12.20 -4.24
CA LYS A 51 48.78 -11.69 -5.34
C LYS A 51 50.27 -11.77 -4.99
N LEU A 52 51.05 -12.46 -5.80
CA LEU A 52 52.49 -12.58 -5.69
C LEU A 52 53.18 -11.74 -6.78
N GLU A 53 53.94 -10.73 -6.39
CA GLU A 53 54.84 -9.97 -7.26
C GLU A 53 56.10 -10.78 -7.65
N PRO A 54 56.89 -10.33 -8.64
CA PRO A 54 58.10 -11.03 -9.06
C PRO A 54 59.06 -11.34 -7.91
N ASN A 55 59.71 -12.49 -7.98
CA ASN A 55 60.63 -13.03 -6.95
C ASN A 55 60.03 -13.24 -5.55
N ALA A 56 58.74 -12.98 -5.31
CA ALA A 56 58.11 -13.35 -4.04
C ALA A 56 58.15 -14.88 -3.82
N LYS A 57 58.26 -15.31 -2.57
CA LYS A 57 58.35 -16.72 -2.18
C LYS A 57 57.33 -17.06 -1.10
N ALA A 58 56.54 -18.11 -1.35
CA ALA A 58 55.72 -18.76 -0.34
C ALA A 58 56.20 -20.21 -0.17
N HIS A 59 56.68 -20.57 1.02
CA HIS A 59 57.17 -21.93 1.31
C HIS A 59 56.04 -22.88 1.74
N GLY A 60 54.96 -22.37 2.35
CA GLY A 60 53.73 -23.12 2.62
C GLY A 60 52.73 -23.09 1.46
N ASP A 61 51.50 -23.51 1.75
CA ASP A 61 50.38 -23.55 0.80
C ASP A 61 49.85 -22.14 0.49
N VAL A 62 49.34 -21.93 -0.73
CA VAL A 62 48.75 -20.67 -1.19
C VAL A 62 47.28 -20.88 -1.52
N VAL A 63 46.39 -20.42 -0.64
CA VAL A 63 44.96 -20.73 -0.68
C VAL A 63 44.14 -19.45 -0.87
N ALA A 64 43.31 -19.39 -1.91
CA ALA A 64 42.33 -18.33 -2.13
C ALA A 64 40.91 -18.91 -2.10
N VAL A 65 40.23 -18.82 -0.96
CA VAL A 65 38.86 -19.32 -0.77
C VAL A 65 37.86 -18.28 -1.26
N GLY A 66 37.44 -18.39 -2.51
CA GLY A 66 36.46 -17.50 -3.14
C GLY A 66 37.03 -16.40 -4.04
N GLY A 67 38.34 -16.14 -3.93
CA GLY A 67 39.09 -15.24 -4.82
C GLY A 67 40.02 -15.98 -5.77
N ALA A 68 40.90 -15.23 -6.44
CA ALA A 68 41.95 -15.74 -7.32
C ALA A 68 43.33 -15.75 -6.66
N VAL A 69 44.23 -16.59 -7.18
CA VAL A 69 45.67 -16.51 -6.91
C VAL A 69 46.35 -15.94 -8.16
N GLU A 70 46.83 -14.71 -8.09
CA GLU A 70 47.62 -14.06 -9.15
C GLU A 70 49.11 -14.27 -8.89
N ARG A 71 49.80 -15.02 -9.77
CA ARG A 71 51.24 -15.29 -9.68
C ARG A 71 51.97 -14.55 -10.80
N ALA A 72 52.84 -13.60 -10.46
CA ALA A 72 53.74 -12.97 -11.43
C ALA A 72 54.90 -13.90 -11.85
N GLU A 73 55.54 -13.59 -12.97
CA GLU A 73 56.74 -14.29 -13.42
C GLU A 73 57.87 -14.18 -12.38
N GLY A 74 58.61 -15.28 -12.17
CA GLY A 74 59.67 -15.37 -11.16
C GLY A 74 59.21 -15.61 -9.71
N ALA A 75 57.91 -15.48 -9.39
CA ALA A 75 57.41 -15.83 -8.06
C ALA A 75 57.49 -17.36 -7.83
N GLN A 76 57.95 -17.78 -6.65
CA GLN A 76 58.07 -19.19 -6.23
C GLN A 76 57.00 -19.54 -5.20
N ILE A 77 56.43 -20.73 -5.35
CA ILE A 77 55.49 -21.33 -4.40
C ILE A 77 55.93 -22.80 -4.29
N ASP A 78 56.25 -23.25 -3.09
CA ASP A 78 56.74 -24.60 -2.84
C ASP A 78 55.62 -25.55 -2.37
N GLY A 79 54.57 -25.01 -1.72
CA GLY A 79 53.35 -25.73 -1.35
C GLY A 79 52.28 -25.80 -2.45
N ALA A 80 51.09 -26.29 -2.09
CA ALA A 80 49.95 -26.42 -2.98
C ALA A 80 49.27 -25.06 -3.27
N VAL A 81 48.76 -24.88 -4.49
CA VAL A 81 47.97 -23.69 -4.87
C VAL A 81 46.50 -24.07 -4.99
N VAL A 82 45.69 -23.61 -4.03
CA VAL A 82 44.25 -23.95 -3.95
C VAL A 82 43.41 -22.68 -4.11
N GLY A 83 43.14 -22.32 -5.36
CA GLY A 83 42.23 -21.22 -5.71
C GLY A 83 40.82 -21.73 -6.02
N PHE A 84 39.81 -21.19 -5.32
CA PHE A 84 38.40 -21.36 -5.66
C PHE A 84 37.83 -20.03 -6.22
N PRO A 85 38.08 -19.70 -7.51
CA PRO A 85 37.55 -18.47 -8.11
C PRO A 85 36.03 -18.55 -8.24
N GLY A 86 35.30 -17.93 -7.31
CA GLY A 86 33.85 -18.16 -7.23
C GLY A 86 33.00 -17.16 -6.43
N PHE A 87 33.57 -16.27 -5.63
CA PHE A 87 32.80 -15.40 -4.71
C PHE A 87 33.22 -13.93 -4.65
N SER A 88 34.17 -13.47 -5.49
CA SER A 88 34.51 -12.03 -5.62
C SER A 88 33.28 -11.16 -5.86
N TRP A 89 32.38 -11.58 -6.78
CA TRP A 89 31.11 -10.92 -7.07
C TRP A 89 30.16 -10.81 -5.86
N VAL A 90 30.29 -11.68 -4.85
CA VAL A 90 29.57 -11.58 -3.57
C VAL A 90 30.22 -10.52 -2.68
N GLY A 91 31.55 -10.46 -2.64
CA GLY A 91 32.29 -9.39 -1.97
C GLY A 91 31.94 -8.01 -2.53
N ASP A 92 32.00 -7.85 -3.85
CA ASP A 92 31.61 -6.62 -4.54
C ASP A 92 30.14 -6.27 -4.25
N TRP A 93 29.24 -7.26 -4.20
CA TRP A 93 27.83 -7.04 -3.86
C TRP A 93 27.64 -6.63 -2.39
N LEU A 94 28.35 -7.24 -1.44
CA LEU A 94 28.28 -6.86 -0.03
C LEU A 94 28.77 -5.43 0.16
N GLU A 95 29.91 -5.07 -0.45
CA GLU A 95 30.54 -3.76 -0.32
C GLU A 95 29.75 -2.66 -1.06
N GLN A 96 29.15 -2.97 -2.22
CA GLN A 96 28.49 -1.97 -3.06
C GLN A 96 26.96 -1.90 -2.91
N CYS A 97 26.31 -2.95 -2.40
CA CYS A 97 24.86 -3.01 -2.16
C CYS A 97 24.53 -3.15 -0.66
N ALA A 98 25.01 -4.20 0.02
CA ALA A 98 24.57 -4.54 1.37
C ALA A 98 25.01 -3.50 2.42
N PHE A 99 26.31 -3.20 2.53
CA PHE A 99 26.82 -2.20 3.48
C PHE A 99 26.36 -0.78 3.14
N LYS A 100 26.07 -0.50 1.86
CA LYS A 100 25.52 0.78 1.38
C LYS A 100 23.99 0.83 1.39
N LEU A 101 23.33 -0.19 1.98
CA LEU A 101 21.89 -0.30 2.19
C LEU A 101 21.06 0.04 0.95
N ARG A 102 21.46 -0.47 -0.22
CA ARG A 102 20.77 -0.29 -1.51
C ARG A 102 20.69 -1.63 -2.28
N PRO A 103 19.55 -1.98 -2.90
CA PRO A 103 19.42 -3.22 -3.67
C PRO A 103 20.23 -3.27 -4.97
N LEU A 104 20.55 -2.11 -5.55
CA LEU A 104 21.12 -1.99 -6.88
C LEU A 104 22.31 -1.01 -6.88
N ALA A 105 23.47 -1.49 -7.30
CA ALA A 105 24.67 -0.68 -7.51
C ALA A 105 24.86 -0.38 -9.00
N PRO A 106 25.06 0.89 -9.41
CA PRO A 106 25.42 1.26 -10.78
C PRO A 106 26.62 0.47 -11.34
N GLN A 107 27.60 0.20 -10.47
CA GLN A 107 28.88 -0.44 -10.80
C GLN A 107 28.77 -1.92 -11.20
N LEU A 108 27.71 -2.63 -10.77
CA LEU A 108 27.59 -4.08 -10.95
C LEU A 108 26.76 -4.42 -12.19
N GLY A 109 27.42 -4.55 -13.34
CA GLY A 109 26.78 -4.86 -14.63
C GLY A 109 25.86 -6.10 -14.60
N TRP A 110 26.20 -7.12 -13.82
CA TRP A 110 25.38 -8.32 -13.66
C TRP A 110 24.05 -8.06 -12.94
N LEU A 111 23.99 -7.10 -12.00
CA LEU A 111 22.72 -6.70 -11.38
C LEU A 111 21.81 -5.99 -12.39
N TRP A 112 22.37 -5.23 -13.34
CA TRP A 112 21.60 -4.62 -14.43
C TRP A 112 21.05 -5.66 -15.39
N ALA A 113 21.82 -6.71 -15.71
CA ALA A 113 21.33 -7.85 -16.47
C ALA A 113 20.15 -8.55 -15.77
N ILE A 114 20.24 -8.79 -14.45
CA ILE A 114 19.14 -9.34 -13.64
C ILE A 114 17.94 -8.38 -13.60
N ASN A 115 18.14 -7.07 -13.43
CA ASN A 115 17.06 -6.08 -13.43
C ASN A 115 16.35 -6.00 -14.80
N GLY A 116 17.09 -6.15 -15.91
CA GLY A 116 16.56 -6.26 -17.27
C GLY A 116 15.78 -7.56 -17.51
N ALA A 117 16.29 -8.70 -17.02
CA ALA A 117 15.58 -9.98 -17.06
C ALA A 117 14.28 -9.93 -16.24
N LEU A 118 14.31 -9.31 -15.05
CA LEU A 118 13.13 -9.08 -14.23
C LEU A 118 12.13 -8.12 -14.90
N LEU A 119 12.59 -7.06 -15.59
CA LEU A 119 11.72 -6.21 -16.41
C LEU A 119 11.01 -7.03 -17.49
N LEU A 120 11.73 -7.89 -18.22
CA LEU A 120 11.13 -8.74 -19.24
C LEU A 120 10.07 -9.69 -18.65
N ILE A 121 10.36 -10.35 -17.52
CA ILE A 121 9.40 -11.23 -16.84
C ILE A 121 8.18 -10.44 -16.33
N TYR A 122 8.39 -9.25 -15.76
CA TYR A 122 7.30 -8.37 -15.31
C TYR A 122 6.44 -7.87 -16.48
N LEU A 123 7.04 -7.57 -17.63
CA LEU A 123 6.32 -7.21 -18.86
C LEU A 123 5.51 -8.39 -19.41
N LEU A 124 6.08 -9.60 -19.44
CA LEU A 124 5.37 -10.82 -19.82
C LEU A 124 4.18 -11.10 -18.89
N ILE A 125 4.33 -10.89 -17.57
CA ILE A 125 3.22 -11.01 -16.61
C ILE A 125 2.14 -9.94 -16.87
N ALA A 126 2.52 -8.70 -17.17
CA ALA A 126 1.57 -7.62 -17.49
C ALA A 126 0.74 -7.92 -18.76
N LEU A 127 1.35 -8.59 -19.74
CA LEU A 127 0.73 -8.97 -21.02
C LEU A 127 -0.11 -10.26 -20.90
N ALA A 128 0.37 -11.28 -20.20
CA ALA A 128 -0.29 -12.57 -20.06
C ALA A 128 -1.41 -12.58 -19.01
N PHE A 129 -1.26 -11.81 -17.93
CA PHE A 129 -2.20 -11.80 -16.79
C PHE A 129 -2.79 -10.41 -16.49
N PRO A 130 -3.36 -9.69 -17.49
CA PRO A 130 -3.86 -8.33 -17.30
C PRO A 130 -5.01 -8.27 -16.29
N ARG A 131 -5.88 -9.29 -16.23
CA ARG A 131 -7.01 -9.33 -15.27
C ARG A 131 -6.54 -9.41 -13.80
N PRO A 132 -5.67 -10.36 -13.39
CA PRO A 132 -5.05 -10.35 -12.06
C PRO A 132 -4.29 -9.04 -11.72
N VAL A 133 -3.53 -8.50 -12.68
CA VAL A 133 -2.78 -7.25 -12.48
C VAL A 133 -3.73 -6.08 -12.19
N GLN A 134 -4.77 -5.87 -13.00
CA GLN A 134 -5.73 -4.79 -12.76
C GLN A 134 -6.52 -4.98 -11.46
N ALA A 135 -6.86 -6.21 -11.06
CA ALA A 135 -7.50 -6.47 -9.77
C ALA A 135 -6.64 -6.05 -8.57
N CYS A 136 -5.32 -6.24 -8.68
CA CYS A 136 -4.36 -5.76 -7.67
C CYS A 136 -4.25 -4.22 -7.69
N VAL A 137 -4.22 -3.58 -8.87
CA VAL A 137 -4.22 -2.10 -9.01
C VAL A 137 -5.47 -1.49 -8.37
N ASP A 138 -6.63 -2.12 -8.57
CA ASP A 138 -7.90 -1.70 -7.99
C ASP A 138 -7.88 -1.74 -6.46
N GLU A 139 -7.42 -2.83 -5.84
CA GLU A 139 -7.34 -2.93 -4.37
C GLU A 139 -6.26 -2.00 -3.77
N ILE A 140 -5.13 -1.80 -4.48
CA ILE A 140 -4.12 -0.80 -4.12
C ILE A 140 -4.72 0.61 -4.09
N ALA A 141 -5.49 0.98 -5.12
CA ALA A 141 -6.13 2.28 -5.22
C ALA A 141 -7.26 2.48 -4.18
N ARG A 142 -8.04 1.42 -3.90
CA ARG A 142 -9.16 1.45 -2.96
C ARG A 142 -8.70 1.48 -1.49
N ARG A 143 -7.69 0.69 -1.12
CA ARG A 143 -7.31 0.42 0.29
C ARG A 143 -5.79 0.31 0.50
N PRO A 144 -4.99 1.35 0.17
CA PRO A 144 -3.53 1.26 0.17
C PRO A 144 -2.95 0.83 1.53
N ALA A 145 -3.36 1.47 2.63
CA ALA A 145 -2.89 1.11 3.96
C ALA A 145 -3.25 -0.33 4.37
N THR A 146 -4.43 -0.84 3.98
CA THR A 146 -4.82 -2.24 4.22
C THR A 146 -3.97 -3.20 3.40
N THR A 147 -3.66 -2.88 2.14
CA THR A 147 -2.76 -3.72 1.32
C THR A 147 -1.34 -3.76 1.89
N VAL A 148 -0.80 -2.65 2.42
CA VAL A 148 0.51 -2.66 3.12
C VAL A 148 0.46 -3.47 4.41
N LEU A 149 -0.55 -3.27 5.26
CA LEU A 149 -0.68 -3.97 6.54
C LEU A 149 -0.91 -5.48 6.36
N LEU A 150 -1.73 -5.90 5.39
CA LEU A 150 -1.91 -7.31 5.08
C LEU A 150 -0.61 -7.92 4.53
N GLY A 151 0.14 -7.18 3.72
CA GLY A 151 1.45 -7.60 3.23
C GLY A 151 2.49 -7.81 4.33
N LEU A 152 2.51 -6.93 5.34
CA LEU A 152 3.30 -7.12 6.56
C LEU A 152 2.86 -8.37 7.33
N LEU A 153 1.55 -8.53 7.56
CA LEU A 153 0.99 -9.68 8.27
C LEU A 153 1.29 -11.00 7.56
N THR A 154 1.13 -11.07 6.23
CA THR A 154 1.51 -12.24 5.44
C THR A 154 3.01 -12.50 5.53
N ARG A 155 3.87 -11.47 5.45
CA ARG A 155 5.34 -11.65 5.55
C ARG A 155 5.79 -12.18 6.92
N ILE A 156 5.08 -11.84 8.01
CA ILE A 156 5.33 -12.36 9.36
C ILE A 156 4.74 -13.76 9.54
N LEU A 157 3.53 -14.01 9.05
CA LEU A 157 2.82 -15.28 9.26
C LEU A 157 3.32 -16.42 8.35
N LEU A 158 3.79 -16.10 7.13
CA LEU A 158 4.26 -17.06 6.15
C LEU A 158 5.39 -18.00 6.65
N PRO A 159 6.47 -17.52 7.31
CA PRO A 159 7.49 -18.43 7.87
C PRO A 159 6.92 -19.35 8.97
N LEU A 160 5.95 -18.89 9.76
CA LEU A 160 5.27 -19.74 10.75
C LEU A 160 4.40 -20.82 10.06
N VAL A 161 3.70 -20.47 8.98
CA VAL A 161 2.96 -21.43 8.14
C VAL A 161 3.91 -22.46 7.53
N PHE A 162 5.05 -22.04 6.96
CA PHE A 162 6.06 -22.96 6.43
C PHE A 162 6.63 -23.88 7.53
N LEU A 163 6.93 -23.36 8.72
CA LEU A 163 7.40 -24.16 9.85
C LEU A 163 6.37 -25.23 10.27
N ILE A 164 5.10 -24.85 10.42
CA ILE A 164 4.01 -25.78 10.74
C ILE A 164 3.89 -26.86 9.66
N LEU A 165 3.90 -26.47 8.38
CA LEU A 165 3.87 -27.43 7.27
C LEU A 165 5.02 -28.45 7.36
N VAL A 166 6.27 -27.99 7.53
CA VAL A 166 7.44 -28.88 7.65
C VAL A 166 7.29 -29.83 8.85
N VAL A 167 6.86 -29.34 10.01
CA VAL A 167 6.64 -30.15 11.22
C VAL A 167 5.54 -31.20 11.01
N THR A 168 4.51 -30.93 10.22
CA THR A 168 3.48 -31.95 9.87
C THR A 168 3.95 -33.03 8.88
N GLY A 169 5.20 -32.98 8.39
CA GLY A 169 5.77 -33.92 7.41
C GLY A 169 5.23 -33.71 5.98
N ILE A 170 3.91 -33.55 5.83
CA ILE A 170 3.21 -33.22 4.58
C ILE A 170 3.83 -31.99 3.88
N GLY A 171 4.35 -31.05 4.66
CA GLY A 171 5.00 -29.84 4.15
C GLY A 171 6.16 -30.09 3.20
N ILE A 172 6.92 -31.18 3.30
CA ILE A 172 8.07 -31.40 2.40
C ILE A 172 7.64 -31.42 0.91
N PHE A 173 6.42 -31.89 0.64
CA PHE A 173 5.81 -31.86 -0.69
C PHE A 173 5.07 -30.55 -0.99
N VAL A 174 4.37 -29.96 -0.01
CA VAL A 174 3.52 -28.78 -0.23
C VAL A 174 4.30 -27.45 -0.27
N VAL A 175 5.35 -27.31 0.53
CA VAL A 175 6.18 -26.10 0.66
C VAL A 175 6.75 -25.61 -0.68
N PRO A 176 7.35 -26.42 -1.57
CA PRO A 176 7.86 -25.93 -2.85
C PRO A 176 6.76 -25.33 -3.74
N PHE A 177 5.59 -25.96 -3.86
CA PHE A 177 4.47 -25.42 -4.63
C PHE A 177 3.90 -24.15 -3.99
N LEU A 178 3.77 -24.11 -2.66
CA LEU A 178 3.32 -22.92 -1.92
C LEU A 178 4.31 -21.75 -2.09
N LEU A 179 5.62 -22.01 -2.06
CA LEU A 179 6.65 -21.01 -2.30
C LEU A 179 6.57 -20.43 -3.72
N VAL A 180 6.45 -21.28 -4.74
CA VAL A 180 6.26 -20.85 -6.14
C VAL A 180 4.97 -20.03 -6.29
N ALA A 181 3.86 -20.46 -5.68
CA ALA A 181 2.60 -19.73 -5.72
C ALA A 181 2.68 -18.35 -5.05
N VAL A 182 3.36 -18.24 -3.89
CA VAL A 182 3.59 -16.97 -3.20
C VAL A 182 4.52 -16.05 -4.00
N ILE A 183 5.58 -16.58 -4.61
CA ILE A 183 6.47 -15.80 -5.49
C ILE A 183 5.69 -15.28 -6.71
N ALA A 184 4.93 -16.13 -7.40
CA ALA A 184 4.12 -15.72 -8.55
C ALA A 184 3.09 -14.65 -8.17
N ALA A 185 2.39 -14.82 -7.04
CA ALA A 185 1.45 -13.82 -6.51
C ALA A 185 2.16 -12.49 -6.20
N ALA A 186 3.32 -12.53 -5.54
CA ALA A 186 4.12 -11.34 -5.24
C ALA A 186 4.63 -10.64 -6.52
N MET A 187 4.97 -11.39 -7.57
CA MET A 187 5.36 -10.82 -8.87
C MET A 187 4.18 -10.14 -9.57
N VAL A 188 2.98 -10.74 -9.60
CA VAL A 188 1.75 -10.10 -10.12
C VAL A 188 1.43 -8.83 -9.32
N GLY A 189 1.49 -8.90 -7.98
CA GLY A 189 1.30 -7.74 -7.11
C GLY A 189 2.34 -6.64 -7.31
N LYS A 190 3.59 -7.00 -7.65
CA LYS A 190 4.64 -6.02 -7.95
C LYS A 190 4.47 -5.38 -9.32
N VAL A 191 4.06 -6.13 -10.34
CA VAL A 191 3.67 -5.58 -11.66
C VAL A 191 2.53 -4.58 -11.50
N ALA A 192 1.50 -4.94 -10.74
CA ALA A 192 0.38 -4.06 -10.42
C ALA A 192 0.82 -2.80 -9.65
N LEU A 193 1.72 -2.94 -8.67
CA LEU A 193 2.27 -1.81 -7.93
C LEU A 193 3.05 -0.85 -8.83
N LEU A 194 3.91 -1.36 -9.73
CA LEU A 194 4.63 -0.54 -10.71
C LEU A 194 3.65 0.19 -11.65
N GLN A 195 2.63 -0.51 -12.18
CA GLN A 195 1.58 0.10 -13.00
C GLN A 195 0.83 1.20 -12.23
N TYR A 196 0.49 0.98 -10.96
CA TYR A 196 -0.21 1.95 -10.13
C TYR A 196 0.61 3.23 -9.93
N LEU A 197 1.91 3.13 -9.60
CA LEU A 197 2.77 4.32 -9.43
C LEU A 197 2.86 5.14 -10.72
N GLY A 198 3.05 4.49 -11.88
CA GLY A 198 3.10 5.18 -13.17
C GLY A 198 1.77 5.83 -13.58
N GLN A 199 0.64 5.16 -13.33
CA GLN A 199 -0.69 5.75 -13.53
C GLN A 199 -0.89 6.98 -12.64
N GLN A 200 -0.39 6.94 -11.42
CA GLN A 200 -0.54 8.05 -10.47
C GLN A 200 0.25 9.29 -10.89
N ILE A 201 1.48 9.12 -11.41
CA ILE A 201 2.25 10.21 -12.04
C ILE A 201 1.54 10.69 -13.32
N GLY A 202 1.03 9.77 -14.14
CA GLY A 202 0.24 10.10 -15.33
C GLY A 202 -0.98 10.99 -15.03
N ARG A 203 -1.68 10.72 -13.92
CA ARG A 203 -2.78 11.56 -13.41
C ARG A 203 -2.29 12.93 -12.94
N GLN A 204 -1.19 13.01 -12.19
CA GLN A 204 -0.65 14.29 -11.71
C GLN A 204 -0.17 15.21 -12.85
N LEU A 205 0.37 14.64 -13.93
CA LEU A 205 0.87 15.38 -15.09
C LEU A 205 -0.18 15.54 -16.21
N ASN A 206 -1.42 15.08 -16.02
CA ASN A 206 -2.48 15.03 -17.04
C ASN A 206 -2.11 14.29 -18.34
N LEU A 207 -1.14 13.37 -18.29
CA LEU A 207 -0.61 12.67 -19.45
C LEU A 207 -1.47 11.43 -19.78
N VAL A 208 -2.39 11.58 -20.73
CA VAL A 208 -3.32 10.52 -21.20
C VAL A 208 -2.59 9.22 -21.60
N VAL A 209 -1.38 9.31 -22.18
CA VAL A 209 -0.56 8.15 -22.55
C VAL A 209 -0.23 7.27 -21.32
N LEU A 210 0.03 7.88 -20.17
CA LEU A 210 0.35 7.19 -18.91
C LEU A 210 -0.89 6.69 -18.16
N GLN A 211 -2.10 6.89 -18.70
CA GLN A 211 -3.29 6.20 -18.20
C GLN A 211 -3.38 4.77 -18.76
N ARG A 212 -2.73 4.49 -19.90
CA ARG A 212 -2.63 3.14 -20.47
C ARG A 212 -1.69 2.27 -19.59
N PRO A 213 -1.99 0.96 -19.43
CA PRO A 213 -1.27 0.12 -18.47
C PRO A 213 0.22 -0.07 -18.79
N LEU A 214 0.59 -0.30 -20.06
CA LEU A 214 2.00 -0.58 -20.40
C LEU A 214 2.92 0.65 -20.25
N PRO A 215 2.59 1.86 -20.74
CA PRO A 215 3.39 3.06 -20.47
C PRO A 215 3.49 3.40 -18.97
N ALA A 216 2.40 3.20 -18.22
CA ALA A 216 2.40 3.37 -16.78
C ALA A 216 3.36 2.38 -16.08
N PHE A 217 3.26 1.09 -16.40
CA PHE A 217 4.15 0.06 -15.87
C PHE A 217 5.63 0.38 -16.12
N LEU A 218 5.98 0.80 -17.35
CA LEU A 218 7.35 1.17 -17.70
C LEU A 218 7.85 2.39 -16.91
N LEU A 219 7.04 3.44 -16.77
CA LEU A 219 7.41 4.61 -15.96
C LEU A 219 7.58 4.24 -14.47
N GLY A 220 6.69 3.41 -13.93
CA GLY A 220 6.78 2.92 -12.56
C GLY A 220 8.01 2.06 -12.31
N TRP A 221 8.41 1.23 -13.28
CA TRP A 221 9.66 0.47 -13.24
C TRP A 221 10.87 1.40 -13.23
N VAL A 222 10.97 2.37 -14.15
CA VAL A 222 12.08 3.35 -14.18
C VAL A 222 12.18 4.09 -12.85
N LEU A 223 11.06 4.58 -12.31
CA LEU A 223 11.00 5.27 -11.03
C LEU A 223 11.55 4.42 -9.89
N ILE A 224 11.08 3.17 -9.75
CA ILE A 224 11.51 2.28 -8.67
C ILE A 224 12.97 1.82 -8.85
N THR A 225 13.42 1.58 -10.09
CA THR A 225 14.83 1.28 -10.38
C THR A 225 15.74 2.45 -9.98
N VAL A 226 15.40 3.69 -10.32
CA VAL A 226 16.14 4.89 -9.88
C VAL A 226 16.16 4.99 -8.34
N LEU A 227 15.01 4.74 -7.70
CA LEU A 227 14.89 4.84 -6.25
C LEU A 227 15.66 3.73 -5.51
N TYR A 228 15.87 2.55 -6.12
CA TYR A 228 16.74 1.48 -5.61
C TYR A 228 18.25 1.80 -5.68
N LEU A 229 18.68 2.84 -6.41
CA LEU A 229 20.11 3.23 -6.48
C LEU A 229 20.57 4.03 -5.24
N VAL A 230 19.62 4.65 -4.53
CA VAL A 230 19.87 5.58 -3.42
C VAL A 230 20.20 4.79 -2.14
N PRO A 231 21.33 5.05 -1.45
CA PRO A 231 21.64 4.44 -0.15
C PRO A 231 20.53 4.65 0.87
N VAL A 232 20.28 3.61 1.70
CA VAL A 232 19.21 3.52 2.71
C VAL A 232 17.79 3.53 2.11
N LEU A 233 17.45 4.58 1.36
CA LEU A 233 16.14 4.76 0.73
C LEU A 233 15.80 3.62 -0.24
N GLY A 234 16.79 3.10 -0.97
CA GLY A 234 16.61 1.96 -1.86
C GLY A 234 16.20 0.69 -1.12
N LEU A 235 16.80 0.40 0.04
CA LEU A 235 16.43 -0.76 0.87
C LEU A 235 15.05 -0.58 1.51
N VAL A 236 14.74 0.62 2.00
CA VAL A 236 13.42 1.01 2.51
C VAL A 236 12.34 0.78 1.45
N VAL A 237 12.57 1.28 0.23
CA VAL A 237 11.61 1.14 -0.87
C VAL A 237 11.53 -0.31 -1.34
N PHE A 238 12.62 -1.08 -1.33
CA PHE A 238 12.59 -2.51 -1.64
C PHE A 238 11.77 -3.33 -0.65
N THR A 239 11.94 -3.11 0.66
CA THR A 239 11.15 -3.84 1.68
C THR A 239 9.69 -3.43 1.63
N LEU A 240 9.38 -2.13 1.58
CA LEU A 240 8.02 -1.62 1.51
C LEU A 240 7.30 -2.03 0.22
N THR A 241 7.94 -1.93 -0.95
CA THR A 241 7.34 -2.39 -2.23
C THR A 241 7.14 -3.91 -2.25
N GLY A 242 8.06 -4.70 -1.69
CA GLY A 242 7.90 -6.15 -1.56
C GLY A 242 6.75 -6.57 -0.65
N MET A 243 6.60 -5.90 0.51
CA MET A 243 5.47 -6.10 1.42
C MET A 243 4.15 -5.71 0.76
N TRP A 244 4.09 -4.52 0.17
CA TRP A 244 2.87 -3.96 -0.43
C TRP A 244 2.39 -4.77 -1.65
N ALA A 245 3.32 -5.23 -2.50
CA ALA A 245 3.04 -6.13 -3.61
C ALA A 245 2.38 -7.44 -3.13
N LEU A 246 2.95 -8.08 -2.11
CA LEU A 246 2.41 -9.32 -1.53
C LEU A 246 0.99 -9.11 -0.98
N GLY A 247 0.78 -8.06 -0.18
CA GLY A 247 -0.51 -7.77 0.41
C GLY A 247 -1.59 -7.34 -0.58
N ALA A 248 -1.21 -6.68 -1.69
CA ALA A 248 -2.11 -6.39 -2.80
C ALA A 248 -2.59 -7.68 -3.50
N ALA A 249 -1.68 -8.63 -3.76
CA ALA A 249 -2.03 -9.91 -4.35
C ALA A 249 -2.94 -10.75 -3.43
N VAL A 250 -2.64 -10.78 -2.13
CA VAL A 250 -3.49 -11.48 -1.14
C VAL A 250 -4.88 -10.83 -1.04
N MET A 251 -4.98 -9.49 -1.02
CA MET A 251 -6.26 -8.78 -1.09
C MET A 251 -7.05 -9.13 -2.35
N ALA A 252 -6.40 -9.12 -3.52
CA ALA A 252 -7.04 -9.43 -4.80
C ALA A 252 -7.64 -10.84 -4.81
N LEU A 253 -6.90 -11.85 -4.32
CA LEU A 253 -7.37 -13.25 -4.21
C LEU A 253 -8.62 -13.38 -3.34
N PHE A 254 -8.63 -12.77 -2.15
CA PHE A 254 -9.82 -12.78 -1.28
C PHE A 254 -10.99 -11.98 -1.87
N SER A 255 -10.71 -10.87 -2.57
CA SER A 255 -11.74 -10.04 -3.22
C SER A 255 -12.47 -10.80 -4.34
N GLY A 256 -11.73 -11.57 -5.15
CA GLY A 256 -12.29 -12.40 -6.23
C GLY A 256 -13.23 -13.48 -5.70
N ARG A 257 -12.74 -14.28 -4.75
CA ARG A 257 -13.53 -15.35 -4.11
C ARG A 257 -14.82 -14.83 -3.45
N ARG A 258 -14.78 -13.61 -2.89
CA ARG A 258 -15.99 -12.96 -2.32
C ARG A 258 -17.00 -12.51 -3.38
N ARG A 259 -16.54 -12.08 -4.57
CA ARG A 259 -17.44 -11.77 -5.71
C ARG A 259 -18.08 -13.04 -6.26
N GLU A 260 -17.36 -14.15 -6.33
CA GLU A 260 -17.90 -15.45 -6.75
C GLU A 260 -18.99 -15.96 -5.78
N MET A 261 -18.72 -15.91 -4.47
CA MET A 261 -19.69 -16.32 -3.43
C MET A 261 -20.97 -15.46 -3.47
N ASN A 262 -20.84 -14.15 -3.67
CA ASN A 262 -21.98 -13.23 -3.74
C ASN A 262 -22.64 -13.18 -5.13
N GLY A 263 -22.00 -13.73 -6.17
CA GLY A 263 -22.46 -13.70 -7.56
C GLY A 263 -23.40 -14.84 -7.95
N LYS A 264 -23.63 -15.81 -7.04
CA LYS A 264 -24.61 -16.88 -7.25
C LYS A 264 -26.02 -16.26 -7.26
N PRO A 265 -26.81 -16.39 -8.34
CA PRO A 265 -28.13 -15.75 -8.42
C PRO A 265 -29.00 -16.15 -7.24
N ALA A 266 -29.65 -15.17 -6.61
CA ALA A 266 -30.74 -15.46 -5.69
C ALA A 266 -31.83 -16.21 -6.47
N VAL A 267 -32.28 -17.34 -5.94
CA VAL A 267 -33.45 -18.03 -6.49
C VAL A 267 -34.60 -17.03 -6.46
N PRO A 268 -35.29 -16.76 -7.58
CA PRO A 268 -36.42 -15.84 -7.58
C PRO A 268 -37.45 -16.31 -6.55
N PRO A 269 -38.07 -15.40 -5.77
CA PRO A 269 -39.07 -15.80 -4.79
C PRO A 269 -40.17 -16.61 -5.50
N PRO A 270 -40.67 -17.69 -4.89
CA PRO A 270 -41.73 -18.48 -5.50
C PRO A 270 -42.91 -17.55 -5.83
N VAL A 271 -43.33 -17.55 -7.09
CA VAL A 271 -44.44 -16.72 -7.57
C VAL A 271 -45.63 -16.99 -6.66
N GLY A 272 -46.17 -15.93 -6.05
CA GLY A 272 -47.09 -16.04 -4.92
C GLY A 272 -48.26 -16.96 -5.26
N GLY A 273 -48.41 -18.04 -4.48
CA GLY A 273 -49.52 -18.96 -4.62
C GLY A 273 -50.83 -18.19 -4.43
N VAL A 274 -51.68 -18.22 -5.47
CA VAL A 274 -53.01 -17.61 -5.41
C VAL A 274 -53.78 -18.28 -4.25
N PRO A 275 -54.28 -17.52 -3.26
CA PRO A 275 -55.08 -18.09 -2.19
C PRO A 275 -56.33 -18.75 -2.79
N PRO A 276 -56.77 -19.93 -2.30
CA PRO A 276 -57.87 -20.65 -2.90
C PRO A 276 -59.14 -19.80 -2.86
N ALA A 277 -59.62 -19.39 -4.03
CA ALA A 277 -60.85 -18.61 -4.17
C ALA A 277 -62.03 -19.47 -3.69
N PHE A 278 -62.76 -18.97 -2.69
CA PHE A 278 -64.02 -19.59 -2.29
C PHE A 278 -64.97 -19.60 -3.49
N GLY A 279 -65.50 -20.78 -3.82
CA GLY A 279 -66.21 -20.99 -5.07
C GLY A 279 -67.52 -20.22 -5.15
N THR A 280 -67.67 -19.45 -6.23
CA THR A 280 -68.99 -19.14 -6.82
C THR A 280 -68.98 -19.67 -8.24
N ALA A 281 -70.04 -20.38 -8.63
CA ALA A 281 -70.07 -21.07 -9.91
C ALA A 281 -70.40 -20.11 -11.06
N SER A 282 -69.59 -20.17 -12.11
CA SER A 282 -70.01 -19.77 -13.47
C SER A 282 -69.46 -20.78 -14.46
N ALA A 283 -70.32 -21.23 -15.36
CA ALA A 283 -70.05 -22.35 -16.23
C ALA A 283 -69.23 -21.95 -17.48
N MET A 284 -68.78 -22.97 -18.20
CA MET A 284 -68.02 -22.87 -19.44
C MET A 284 -68.66 -21.93 -20.47
N ALA A 285 -67.83 -21.10 -21.12
CA ALA A 285 -68.14 -20.47 -22.39
C ALA A 285 -66.92 -20.58 -23.31
N ALA A 286 -67.04 -21.35 -24.41
CA ALA A 286 -65.99 -21.54 -25.39
C ALA A 286 -66.59 -21.78 -26.79
N ALA A 287 -65.93 -21.21 -27.81
CA ALA A 287 -66.26 -21.30 -29.23
C ALA A 287 -67.59 -20.66 -29.70
N ALA A 288 -67.64 -20.39 -31.01
CA ALA A 288 -68.72 -19.78 -31.79
C ALA A 288 -68.84 -20.61 -33.11
N PRO A 289 -69.58 -20.20 -34.18
CA PRO A 289 -70.57 -19.12 -34.34
C PRO A 289 -71.93 -19.59 -34.95
N GLY A 290 -72.93 -18.72 -35.10
CA GLY A 290 -74.16 -19.09 -35.84
C GLY A 290 -75.28 -18.03 -36.00
N ALA A 291 -75.40 -17.49 -37.21
CA ALA A 291 -76.60 -17.10 -37.98
C ALA A 291 -77.85 -16.35 -37.37
N THR A 292 -78.27 -15.33 -38.12
CA THR A 292 -79.66 -14.91 -38.46
C THR A 292 -80.64 -14.27 -37.45
N SER A 293 -80.77 -12.94 -37.57
CA SER A 293 -81.97 -12.20 -38.05
C SER A 293 -83.04 -11.62 -37.08
N HIS A 294 -83.61 -10.49 -37.55
CA HIS A 294 -84.85 -9.76 -37.17
C HIS A 294 -84.92 -8.85 -35.92
N ALA A 295 -85.67 -7.74 -36.12
CA ALA A 295 -86.00 -6.58 -35.25
C ALA A 295 -87.29 -5.91 -35.81
N PRO A 296 -87.90 -4.83 -35.24
CA PRO A 296 -87.74 -4.16 -33.94
C PRO A 296 -88.89 -4.59 -32.98
N PRO A 297 -89.93 -3.83 -32.48
CA PRO A 297 -90.28 -2.38 -32.42
C PRO A 297 -89.85 -1.69 -31.09
N VAL A 298 -89.59 -0.38 -30.94
CA VAL A 298 -90.31 0.92 -31.18
C VAL A 298 -91.24 1.41 -30.02
N ASN A 299 -90.64 2.17 -29.10
CA ASN A 299 -90.99 3.53 -28.61
C ASN A 299 -92.43 3.96 -28.15
N SER A 300 -92.53 4.44 -26.90
CA SER A 300 -93.27 5.64 -26.44
C SER A 300 -92.78 6.02 -25.02
N GLY A 301 -92.58 7.28 -24.59
CA GLY A 301 -93.58 8.34 -24.32
C GLY A 301 -94.18 8.16 -22.91
N VAL A 302 -94.35 9.15 -22.01
CA VAL A 302 -94.56 10.61 -22.11
C VAL A 302 -94.22 11.32 -20.76
N ALA A 303 -93.96 12.64 -20.78
CA ALA A 303 -94.02 13.61 -19.66
C ALA A 303 -94.84 14.85 -20.14
N PRO A 304 -95.34 15.83 -19.34
CA PRO A 304 -94.92 16.37 -18.03
C PRO A 304 -96.08 16.40 -16.98
N SER A 305 -96.26 17.22 -15.91
CA SER A 305 -95.87 18.62 -15.58
C SER A 305 -96.11 18.95 -14.08
N GLY A 306 -95.53 20.04 -13.54
CA GLY A 306 -95.97 20.68 -12.27
C GLY A 306 -94.88 21.40 -11.44
N THR A 307 -95.11 22.67 -11.07
CA THR A 307 -94.22 23.56 -10.27
C THR A 307 -95.06 24.72 -9.67
N PRO A 308 -94.55 25.62 -8.79
CA PRO A 308 -93.58 25.49 -7.67
C PRO A 308 -94.07 26.17 -6.35
N GLU A 309 -93.37 26.02 -5.21
CA GLU A 309 -93.35 27.00 -4.09
C GLU A 309 -92.08 26.85 -3.19
N PRO A 310 -91.74 27.82 -2.29
CA PRO A 310 -90.36 28.13 -1.89
C PRO A 310 -89.98 27.75 -0.41
N PRO A 311 -88.78 28.09 0.12
CA PRO A 311 -88.12 27.30 1.18
C PRO A 311 -88.10 27.92 2.61
N PRO A 312 -87.77 27.11 3.64
CA PRO A 312 -87.19 27.59 4.89
C PRO A 312 -85.66 27.81 4.79
N ALA A 313 -85.13 28.68 5.65
CA ALA A 313 -83.71 29.07 5.70
C ALA A 313 -82.81 28.00 6.40
N PRO A 314 -81.47 28.04 6.26
CA PRO A 314 -80.62 26.91 6.60
C PRO A 314 -80.30 26.79 8.10
N GLU A 315 -80.45 25.59 8.66
CA GLU A 315 -79.89 25.27 9.98
C GLU A 315 -78.36 25.11 9.90
N THR A 316 -77.67 25.75 10.84
CA THR A 316 -76.21 25.85 10.84
C THR A 316 -75.58 24.54 11.35
N GLN A 317 -75.32 23.60 10.46
CA GLN A 317 -74.44 22.48 10.78
C GLN A 317 -73.03 23.00 11.04
N ALA A 318 -72.61 22.97 12.30
CA ALA A 318 -71.28 23.41 12.70
C ALA A 318 -70.21 22.54 12.03
N ALA A 319 -69.39 23.17 11.18
CA ALA A 319 -68.26 22.50 10.56
C ALA A 319 -67.33 21.94 11.66
N SER A 320 -67.15 20.62 11.68
CA SER A 320 -66.15 20.00 12.54
C SER A 320 -64.79 20.65 12.24
N PRO A 321 -64.02 21.09 13.26
CA PRO A 321 -62.71 21.63 12.99
C PRO A 321 -61.87 20.57 12.27
N PRO A 322 -61.05 20.94 11.26
CA PRO A 322 -60.08 20.00 10.73
C PRO A 322 -59.22 19.49 11.90
N PRO A 323 -58.81 18.21 11.90
CA PRO A 323 -57.88 17.74 12.92
C PRO A 323 -56.67 18.68 12.93
N PRO A 324 -56.15 19.05 14.11
CA PRO A 324 -55.12 20.07 14.18
C PRO A 324 -53.99 19.67 13.25
N GLN A 325 -53.80 20.47 12.19
CA GLN A 325 -52.57 20.45 11.43
C GLN A 325 -51.52 20.97 12.39
N THR A 326 -50.99 20.07 13.22
CA THR A 326 -49.77 20.28 13.96
C THR A 326 -48.77 20.64 12.89
N ALA A 327 -48.46 21.92 12.80
CA ALA A 327 -47.34 22.38 12.04
C ALA A 327 -46.09 21.82 12.72
N ALA A 328 -45.75 20.59 12.35
CA ALA A 328 -44.40 20.25 11.95
C ALA A 328 -44.02 21.14 10.74
N ALA A 329 -44.05 22.46 10.96
CA ALA A 329 -43.08 23.36 10.40
C ALA A 329 -41.76 22.67 10.67
N GLY A 330 -41.11 22.20 9.60
CA GLY A 330 -39.94 21.37 9.74
C GLY A 330 -38.95 22.11 10.61
N ALA A 331 -38.66 21.54 11.79
CA ALA A 331 -37.38 21.74 12.43
C ALA A 331 -36.35 21.13 11.47
N ALA A 332 -36.06 21.86 10.40
CA ALA A 332 -34.97 21.59 9.49
C ALA A 332 -33.75 21.55 10.40
N ALA A 333 -33.26 20.34 10.68
CA ALA A 333 -32.15 20.13 11.59
C ALA A 333 -31.04 21.09 11.14
N PRO A 334 -30.56 21.98 12.02
CA PRO A 334 -29.75 23.13 11.62
C PRO A 334 -28.62 22.62 10.73
N PRO A 335 -28.48 23.17 9.50
CA PRO A 335 -27.82 22.51 8.39
C PRO A 335 -26.46 22.00 8.87
N MET A 336 -26.31 20.67 8.94
CA MET A 336 -25.26 20.08 9.77
C MET A 336 -23.91 20.68 9.36
N ALA A 337 -23.26 21.40 10.28
CA ALA A 337 -22.12 22.27 9.95
C ALA A 337 -20.97 21.53 9.25
N GLY A 338 -20.85 20.21 9.45
CA GLY A 338 -19.94 19.36 8.68
C GLY A 338 -20.21 19.35 7.17
N THR A 339 -21.45 19.44 6.72
CA THR A 339 -21.85 19.40 5.31
C THR A 339 -21.42 20.65 4.54
N GLU A 340 -21.55 21.84 5.16
CA GLU A 340 -21.05 23.09 4.59
C GLU A 340 -19.52 23.06 4.52
N VAL A 341 -18.86 22.66 5.61
CA VAL A 341 -17.39 22.58 5.68
C VAL A 341 -16.82 21.53 4.72
N LEU A 342 -17.56 20.45 4.39
CA LEU A 342 -17.18 19.47 3.36
C LEU A 342 -17.11 20.06 1.94
N SER A 343 -17.73 21.22 1.68
CA SER A 343 -17.64 21.91 0.37
C SER A 343 -16.30 22.61 0.13
N HIS A 344 -15.53 22.86 1.21
CA HIS A 344 -14.29 23.62 1.14
C HIS A 344 -13.14 22.87 0.46
N PRO A 345 -12.19 23.58 -0.19
CA PRO A 345 -11.08 22.95 -0.90
C PRO A 345 -10.21 22.11 0.05
N LYS A 346 -9.94 20.86 -0.37
CA LYS A 346 -9.15 19.88 0.37
C LYS A 346 -7.70 20.34 0.52
N ALA A 347 -7.13 20.20 1.71
CA ALA A 347 -5.80 20.70 2.06
C ALA A 347 -4.68 19.87 1.43
N GLY A 348 -3.69 20.53 0.83
CA GLY A 348 -2.58 19.89 0.12
C GLY A 348 -1.49 19.34 1.05
N PHE A 349 -0.56 18.56 0.48
CA PHE A 349 0.56 17.97 1.22
C PHE A 349 1.37 19.00 2.01
N TRP A 350 1.89 20.04 1.35
CA TRP A 350 2.76 21.04 1.98
C TRP A 350 2.09 21.82 3.12
N GLU A 351 0.82 22.17 2.98
CA GLU A 351 0.03 22.83 4.04
C GLU A 351 -0.11 21.93 5.27
N ARG A 352 -0.40 20.64 5.04
CA ARG A 352 -0.54 19.65 6.11
C ARG A 352 0.80 19.29 6.75
N MET A 353 1.91 19.36 6.00
CA MET A 353 3.27 19.25 6.55
C MET A 353 3.65 20.48 7.37
N GLY A 354 3.32 21.70 6.92
CA GLY A 354 3.54 22.92 7.71
C GLY A 354 2.76 22.92 9.04
N ALA A 355 1.49 22.50 9.00
CA ALA A 355 0.67 22.36 10.20
C ALA A 355 1.22 21.28 11.14
N GLY A 356 1.51 20.09 10.59
CA GLY A 356 2.10 19.00 11.36
C GLY A 356 3.47 19.34 11.95
N PHE A 357 4.28 20.14 11.27
CA PHE A 357 5.57 20.60 11.79
C PHE A 357 5.39 21.51 13.01
N LEU A 358 4.50 22.50 12.96
CA LEU A 358 4.24 23.36 14.13
C LEU A 358 3.69 22.56 15.31
N ASP A 359 2.79 21.60 15.06
CA ASP A 359 2.26 20.70 16.08
C ASP A 359 3.36 19.80 16.68
N VAL A 360 4.26 19.26 15.85
CA VAL A 360 5.39 18.42 16.29
C VAL A 360 6.41 19.21 17.10
N VAL A 361 6.69 20.48 16.77
CA VAL A 361 7.56 21.35 17.58
C VAL A 361 6.92 21.64 18.93
N LEU A 362 5.64 22.01 18.97
CA LEU A 362 4.88 22.27 20.20
C LEU A 362 4.85 21.03 21.12
N VAL A 363 4.48 19.88 20.56
CA VAL A 363 4.41 18.60 21.27
C VAL A 363 5.80 18.10 21.69
N GLY A 364 6.84 18.36 20.89
CA GLY A 364 8.22 18.01 21.21
C GLY A 364 8.74 18.77 22.44
N ILE A 365 8.46 20.08 22.53
CA ILE A 365 8.80 20.90 23.71
C ILE A 365 8.04 20.38 24.95
N LEU A 366 6.74 20.13 24.83
CA LEU A 366 5.93 19.57 25.93
C LEU A 366 6.44 18.19 26.38
N GLY A 367 6.77 17.30 25.44
CA GLY A 367 7.32 15.98 25.73
C GLY A 367 8.70 16.03 26.38
N ALA A 368 9.56 16.98 25.99
CA ALA A 368 10.85 17.20 26.63
C ALA A 368 10.71 17.62 28.10
N VAL A 369 9.76 18.51 28.41
CA VAL A 369 9.46 18.95 29.78
C VAL A 369 8.86 17.82 30.63
N VAL A 370 8.02 16.96 30.05
CA VAL A 370 7.29 15.90 30.80
C VAL A 370 8.13 14.63 31.04
N GLY A 371 9.24 14.42 30.32
CA GLY A 371 10.17 13.31 30.59
C GLY A 371 10.70 12.54 29.37
N GLY A 372 10.75 13.17 28.20
CA GLY A 372 11.39 12.61 27.01
C GLY A 372 10.52 11.62 26.22
N ALA A 373 11.16 10.87 25.32
CA ALA A 373 10.50 10.16 24.22
C ALA A 373 9.24 9.31 24.56
N PRO A 374 9.24 8.40 25.56
CA PRO A 374 8.08 7.55 25.81
C PRO A 374 6.87 8.33 26.35
N LEU A 375 7.10 9.34 27.20
CA LEU A 375 6.04 10.22 27.70
C LEU A 375 5.63 11.24 26.64
N GLY A 376 6.57 11.73 25.84
CA GLY A 376 6.30 12.59 24.68
C GLY A 376 5.38 11.94 23.64
N PHE A 377 5.46 10.62 23.44
CA PHE A 377 4.50 9.89 22.60
C PHE A 377 3.08 9.91 23.18
N LEU A 378 2.92 9.74 24.49
CA LEU A 378 1.61 9.81 25.15
C LEU A 378 1.05 11.24 25.14
N VAL A 379 1.90 12.25 25.35
CA VAL A 379 1.56 13.68 25.21
C VAL A 379 1.11 13.99 23.79
N ALA A 380 1.81 13.50 22.77
CA ALA A 380 1.42 13.62 21.37
C ALA A 380 0.05 12.98 21.10
N LEU A 381 -0.15 11.75 21.57
CA LEU A 381 -1.38 11.00 21.36
C LEU A 381 -2.58 11.70 22.01
N ALA A 382 -2.43 12.18 23.25
CA ALA A 382 -3.44 12.94 23.96
C ALA A 382 -3.74 14.28 23.29
N TYR A 383 -2.70 15.03 22.89
CA TYR A 383 -2.82 16.32 22.20
C TYR A 383 -3.60 16.19 20.88
N PHE A 384 -3.14 15.32 19.97
CA PHE A 384 -3.76 15.17 18.65
C PHE A 384 -5.19 14.62 18.75
N SER A 385 -5.42 13.61 19.61
CA SER A 385 -6.75 13.01 19.77
C SER A 385 -7.73 13.99 20.42
N GLY A 386 -7.31 14.70 21.47
CA GLY A 386 -8.15 15.68 22.17
C GLY A 386 -8.49 16.89 21.31
N MET A 387 -7.49 17.49 20.64
CA MET A 387 -7.68 18.67 19.79
C MET A 387 -8.60 18.38 18.59
N TRP A 388 -8.42 17.24 17.91
CA TRP A 388 -9.31 16.86 16.80
C TRP A 388 -10.71 16.45 17.28
N ALA A 389 -10.86 15.85 18.46
CA ALA A 389 -12.17 15.52 19.02
C ALA A 389 -12.95 16.74 19.51
N TRP A 390 -12.27 17.75 20.05
CA TRP A 390 -12.90 18.96 20.60
C TRP A 390 -13.19 20.03 19.55
N LYS A 391 -12.21 20.32 18.68
CA LYS A 391 -12.29 21.46 17.73
C LYS A 391 -12.15 21.06 16.25
N GLY A 392 -11.91 19.78 15.96
CA GLY A 392 -11.59 19.32 14.59
C GLY A 392 -10.26 19.89 14.05
N THR A 393 -9.42 20.50 14.88
CA THR A 393 -8.19 21.16 14.44
C THR A 393 -7.15 21.21 15.56
N THR A 394 -5.87 21.28 15.21
CA THR A 394 -4.71 21.44 16.11
C THR A 394 -4.20 22.89 16.09
N VAL A 395 -3.11 23.21 16.79
CA VAL A 395 -2.55 24.58 16.79
C VAL A 395 -1.97 24.93 15.41
N GLY A 396 -1.19 24.02 14.81
CA GLY A 396 -0.75 24.11 13.41
C GLY A 396 -1.92 24.15 12.43
N GLY A 397 -2.99 23.40 12.72
CA GLY A 397 -4.25 23.48 11.99
C GLY A 397 -4.88 24.88 12.05
N ILE A 398 -4.97 25.50 13.23
CA ILE A 398 -5.51 26.86 13.39
C ILE A 398 -4.67 27.89 12.63
N VAL A 399 -3.34 27.84 12.76
CA VAL A 399 -2.41 28.79 12.11
C VAL A 399 -2.51 28.73 10.58
N LEU A 400 -2.65 27.52 10.01
CA LEU A 400 -2.78 27.32 8.55
C LEU A 400 -4.23 27.15 8.07
N LYS A 401 -5.21 27.45 8.93
CA LYS A 401 -6.66 27.39 8.66
C LYS A 401 -7.14 26.04 8.11
N LEU A 402 -6.62 24.94 8.66
CA LEU A 402 -6.98 23.57 8.29
C LEU A 402 -7.93 22.96 9.32
N GLN A 403 -9.02 22.34 8.84
CA GLN A 403 -9.96 21.59 9.68
C GLN A 403 -10.09 20.14 9.21
N VAL A 404 -10.08 19.23 10.17
CA VAL A 404 -10.35 17.79 10.01
C VAL A 404 -11.84 17.58 10.16
N VAL A 405 -12.46 17.02 9.12
CA VAL A 405 -13.88 16.65 9.13
C VAL A 405 -14.05 15.19 8.71
N ARG A 406 -15.15 14.57 9.14
CA ARG A 406 -15.46 13.18 8.81
C ARG A 406 -16.12 13.12 7.42
N ALA A 407 -15.75 12.12 6.61
CA ALA A 407 -16.19 12.01 5.22
C ALA A 407 -17.70 11.70 5.07
N ASP A 408 -18.39 11.35 6.17
CA ASP A 408 -19.84 11.17 6.25
C ASP A 408 -20.58 12.37 6.87
N GLY A 409 -19.91 13.52 7.01
CA GLY A 409 -20.48 14.78 7.53
C GLY A 409 -20.72 14.81 9.04
N ARG A 410 -20.43 13.72 9.77
CA ARG A 410 -20.61 13.62 11.23
C ARG A 410 -19.45 14.31 11.98
N PRO A 411 -19.64 14.74 13.24
CA PRO A 411 -18.53 15.24 14.07
C PRO A 411 -17.46 14.17 14.28
N VAL A 412 -16.21 14.61 14.43
CA VAL A 412 -15.06 13.73 14.72
C VAL A 412 -15.13 13.32 16.20
N THR A 413 -15.51 12.08 16.47
CA THR A 413 -15.55 11.56 17.85
C THR A 413 -14.14 11.24 18.37
N PHE A 414 -13.96 11.19 19.69
CA PHE A 414 -12.66 10.87 20.31
C PHE A 414 -12.06 9.55 19.82
N VAL A 415 -12.88 8.51 19.61
CA VAL A 415 -12.42 7.22 19.06
C VAL A 415 -11.88 7.38 17.63
N VAL A 416 -12.54 8.18 16.78
CA VAL A 416 -12.06 8.47 15.41
C VAL A 416 -10.78 9.29 15.45
N ALA A 417 -10.68 10.29 16.33
CA ALA A 417 -9.48 11.09 16.51
C ALA A 417 -8.28 10.25 17.00
N LEU A 418 -8.51 9.33 17.95
CA LEU A 418 -7.50 8.42 18.49
C LEU A 418 -7.03 7.40 17.45
N VAL A 419 -7.94 6.76 16.72
CA VAL A 419 -7.60 5.86 15.60
C VAL A 419 -6.79 6.61 14.53
N ARG A 420 -7.15 7.86 14.23
CA ARG A 420 -6.39 8.73 13.31
C ARG A 420 -5.00 9.06 13.83
N ALA A 421 -4.85 9.35 15.12
CA ALA A 421 -3.55 9.66 15.74
C ALA A 421 -2.62 8.43 15.77
N LEU A 422 -3.15 7.24 16.13
CA LEU A 422 -2.40 5.97 16.07
C LEU A 422 -1.98 5.62 14.63
N ALA A 423 -2.88 5.81 13.65
CA ALA A 423 -2.56 5.60 12.25
C ALA A 423 -1.56 6.64 11.69
N ALA A 424 -1.54 7.85 12.24
CA ALA A 424 -0.54 8.87 11.91
C ALA A 424 0.84 8.52 12.49
N ALA A 425 0.90 7.99 13.72
CA ALA A 425 2.12 7.42 14.28
C ALA A 425 2.64 6.23 13.46
N PHE A 426 1.77 5.30 13.05
CA PHE A 426 2.13 4.22 12.11
C PHE A 426 2.68 4.79 10.79
N SER A 427 2.05 5.84 10.26
CA SER A 427 2.52 6.51 9.03
C SER A 427 3.89 7.18 9.18
N MET A 428 4.27 7.58 10.40
CA MET A 428 5.61 8.10 10.73
C MET A 428 6.64 6.97 10.84
N VAL A 429 6.31 5.87 11.53
CA VAL A 429 7.16 4.66 11.63
C VAL A 429 7.42 4.04 10.25
N MET A 430 6.44 4.08 9.35
CA MET A 430 6.59 3.73 7.93
C MET A 430 7.25 4.87 7.12
N LEU A 431 8.25 5.53 7.71
CA LEU A 431 9.10 6.59 7.13
C LEU A 431 8.31 7.66 6.36
N PHE A 432 7.28 8.20 7.02
CA PHE A 432 6.36 9.22 6.51
C PHE A 432 5.56 8.84 5.24
N LEU A 433 5.61 7.59 4.75
CA LEU A 433 4.96 7.20 3.50
C LEU A 433 3.44 7.42 3.49
N GLY A 434 2.78 7.24 4.64
CA GLY A 434 1.35 7.52 4.80
C GLY A 434 1.00 9.01 4.80
N PHE A 435 1.97 9.91 4.99
CA PHE A 435 1.82 11.35 4.80
C PHE A 435 2.18 11.78 3.38
N LEU A 436 3.24 11.22 2.78
CA LEU A 436 3.60 11.45 1.38
C LEU A 436 2.43 11.13 0.43
N TRP A 437 1.60 10.14 0.79
CA TRP A 437 0.36 9.79 0.10
C TRP A 437 -0.56 10.98 -0.22
N ILE A 438 -0.62 11.98 0.66
CA ILE A 438 -1.44 13.18 0.53
C ILE A 438 -1.13 13.95 -0.77
N ALA A 439 0.12 13.91 -1.25
CA ALA A 439 0.53 14.65 -2.45
C ALA A 439 -0.23 14.17 -3.70
N TRP A 440 -0.32 12.85 -3.88
CA TRP A 440 -0.91 12.23 -5.07
C TRP A 440 -2.35 11.76 -4.90
N ASP A 441 -2.86 11.60 -3.68
CA ASP A 441 -4.24 11.15 -3.47
C ASP A 441 -5.27 12.12 -4.08
N PRO A 442 -6.33 11.64 -4.76
CA PRO A 442 -7.38 12.51 -5.31
C PRO A 442 -8.13 13.29 -4.23
N ASP A 443 -8.35 12.67 -3.07
CA ASP A 443 -9.04 13.27 -1.92
C ASP A 443 -8.10 13.94 -0.91
N LYS A 444 -6.79 14.02 -1.23
CA LYS A 444 -5.74 14.54 -0.35
C LYS A 444 -5.73 13.91 1.05
N GLN A 445 -6.17 12.65 1.13
CA GLN A 445 -6.12 11.84 2.35
C GLN A 445 -4.75 11.17 2.48
N GLY A 446 -4.19 11.17 3.68
CA GLY A 446 -3.12 10.24 4.06
C GLY A 446 -3.68 8.89 4.48
N TRP A 447 -2.80 7.94 4.79
CA TRP A 447 -3.21 6.61 5.27
C TRP A 447 -4.07 6.71 6.55
N HIS A 448 -3.68 7.57 7.48
CA HIS A 448 -4.42 7.89 8.71
C HIS A 448 -5.81 8.48 8.45
N ASP A 449 -5.96 9.32 7.43
CA ASP A 449 -7.26 9.90 7.10
C ASP A 449 -8.20 8.85 6.49
N LYS A 450 -7.67 7.98 5.61
CA LYS A 450 -8.43 6.86 5.00
C LYS A 450 -8.84 5.81 6.04
N ILE A 451 -7.96 5.48 7.00
CA ILE A 451 -8.27 4.57 8.10
C ILE A 451 -9.35 5.15 9.02
N ALA A 452 -9.31 6.46 9.30
CA ALA A 452 -10.27 7.12 10.18
C ALA A 452 -11.56 7.60 9.49
N GLY A 453 -11.68 7.48 8.16
CA GLY A 453 -12.83 8.01 7.41
C GLY A 453 -12.95 9.53 7.47
N THR A 454 -11.82 10.24 7.40
CA THR A 454 -11.75 11.72 7.50
C THR A 454 -11.16 12.34 6.23
N ILE A 455 -11.39 13.65 6.06
CA ILE A 455 -10.64 14.51 5.13
C ILE A 455 -10.17 15.76 5.86
N VAL A 456 -9.26 16.51 5.25
CA VAL A 456 -8.81 17.83 5.76
C VAL A 456 -9.13 18.89 4.72
N VAL A 457 -9.82 19.95 5.13
CA VAL A 457 -10.21 21.07 4.28
C VAL A 457 -9.59 22.37 4.77
N ARG A 458 -9.50 23.36 3.88
CA ARG A 458 -9.08 24.73 4.20
C ARG A 458 -10.30 25.58 4.55
N LEU A 459 -10.34 26.13 5.75
CA LEU A 459 -11.33 27.16 6.12
C LEU A 459 -11.02 28.48 5.40
N PRO A 460 -12.06 29.23 4.97
CA PRO A 460 -11.87 30.52 4.33
C PRO A 460 -11.17 31.52 5.27
N ARG A 461 -10.50 32.53 4.69
CA ARG A 461 -10.17 33.73 5.44
C ARG A 461 -11.46 34.50 5.69
N SER A 462 -11.99 34.42 6.91
CA SER A 462 -12.93 35.43 7.41
C SER A 462 -12.32 36.83 7.12
N PRO A 463 -13.07 37.78 6.53
CA PRO A 463 -12.65 39.17 6.55
C PRO A 463 -12.53 39.64 8.01
N SER A 464 -11.70 40.65 8.23
CA SER A 464 -11.46 41.20 9.57
C SER A 464 -12.76 41.71 10.20
N LEU A 465 -13.00 41.33 11.47
CA LEU A 465 -14.01 41.95 12.32
C LEU A 465 -13.57 43.38 12.69
N VAL A 466 -13.70 44.28 11.72
CA VAL A 466 -13.56 45.73 11.86
C VAL A 466 -14.68 46.36 11.06
N CYS A 467 -15.86 46.44 11.69
CA CYS A 467 -16.74 47.58 11.42
C CYS A 467 -16.22 48.75 12.27
N LEU A 468 -16.35 49.97 11.73
CA LEU A 468 -16.14 51.22 12.45
C LEU A 468 -17.29 51.47 13.44
#